data_AF-A0A9W9IFP6-F1
#
_entry.id   AF-A0A9W9IFP6-F1
#
_cell.length_a   1.000
_cell.length_b   1.000
_cell.length_c   1.000
_cell.angle_alpha   90.00
_cell.angle_beta   90.00
_cell.angle_gamma   90.00
#
_symmetry.space_group_name_H-M   'P 1'
#
loop_
_entity.id
_entity.type
_entity.pdbx_description
1 polymer ?
#
loop_
_entity_poly.entity_id
_entity_poly.type
_entity_poly.pdbx_seq_one_letter_code
_entity_poly.pdbx_strand_id
1 'polypeptide(L)'
;MNRFRFGDSDESASDFDEDPSGLPFPEPLSRTSFLAPDFDPAVFLSSLTNRHQSLEDLRQELRSLEQLLNRELLDLVNENYQDFLSLGTALRGGEEKIEGVKVGLLSFQRDVQSIRDKVEARRQEVEGLLNEKRRLRTQADTGKDLLDYADRVEELEHRLIIADKSTSLKDVPADDESDSESDLYGSGSDDSDEEELQDGAAPVSLKRLERHVQKYVFLSAIAERVGENHPFLIAQQPRVAKVRSTVLLDLKTALEQASHAGDKRDARTMAVLHLYDMMGEDMSAVATLKNLKI
;
A
#
# COMPACT_ATOMS: atom_id res chain seq x y z
N MET A 1 34.08 -87.72 98.12
CA MET A 1 35.44 -87.44 98.65
C MET A 1 35.85 -86.06 98.18
N ASN A 2 35.91 -85.10 99.10
CA ASN A 2 36.41 -83.74 98.86
C ASN A 2 37.90 -83.77 98.49
N ARG A 3 38.31 -82.92 97.56
CA ARG A 3 39.62 -82.25 97.64
C ARG A 3 39.56 -80.88 96.97
N PHE A 4 39.43 -79.88 97.83
CA PHE A 4 39.70 -78.45 97.61
C PHE A 4 41.21 -78.19 97.47
N ARG A 5 41.53 -76.97 96.95
CA ARG A 5 42.72 -76.10 97.12
C ARG A 5 43.40 -75.77 95.77
N PHE A 6 43.75 -74.55 95.36
CA PHE A 6 43.61 -73.11 95.72
C PHE A 6 43.86 -72.38 94.36
N GLY A 7 43.26 -71.24 93.99
CA GLY A 7 43.30 -69.96 94.68
C GLY A 7 44.59 -69.21 94.32
N ASP A 8 44.52 -68.31 93.32
CA ASP A 8 45.28 -67.06 93.30
C ASP A 8 44.43 -65.97 92.63
N SER A 9 44.56 -64.76 93.18
CA SER A 9 43.65 -63.62 93.02
C SER A 9 44.38 -62.42 92.41
N ASP A 10 43.56 -61.47 91.93
CA ASP A 10 43.90 -60.07 91.60
C ASP A 10 44.69 -59.87 90.28
N GLU A 11 44.31 -58.97 89.36
CA GLU A 11 43.97 -57.56 89.59
C GLU A 11 42.86 -57.04 88.65
N SER A 12 42.07 -56.11 89.18
CA SER A 12 41.06 -55.32 88.46
C SER A 12 41.65 -54.06 87.83
N ALA A 13 41.10 -53.68 86.66
CA ALA A 13 40.58 -52.34 86.30
C ALA A 13 41.11 -51.70 85.01
N SER A 14 40.15 -51.14 84.25
CA SER A 14 40.22 -50.11 83.20
C SER A 14 40.72 -50.59 81.83
N ASP A 15 40.17 -50.23 80.67
CA ASP A 15 39.01 -49.45 80.23
C ASP A 15 39.02 -49.56 78.68
N PHE A 16 37.86 -49.45 78.02
CA PHE A 16 37.66 -49.38 76.55
C PHE A 16 37.98 -50.64 75.69
N ASP A 17 37.06 -51.61 75.64
CA ASP A 17 36.89 -52.43 74.43
C ASP A 17 36.19 -51.59 73.35
N GLU A 18 37.00 -50.84 72.60
CA GLU A 18 36.60 -50.15 71.37
C GLU A 18 36.60 -51.18 70.24
N ASP A 19 35.43 -51.78 69.99
CA ASP A 19 35.20 -52.71 68.88
C ASP A 19 35.48 -52.02 67.53
N PRO A 20 36.56 -52.37 66.80
CA PRO A 20 36.95 -51.68 65.56
C PRO A 20 36.08 -52.10 64.36
N SER A 21 35.15 -53.03 64.55
CA SER A 21 34.28 -53.55 63.48
C SER A 21 33.12 -52.62 63.11
N GLY A 22 32.91 -51.54 63.88
CA GLY A 22 31.92 -50.49 63.62
C GLY A 22 32.44 -49.32 62.75
N LEU A 23 33.70 -49.34 62.31
CA LEU A 23 34.27 -48.26 61.50
C LEU A 23 33.83 -48.38 60.03
N PRO A 24 33.30 -47.31 59.42
CA PRO A 24 32.89 -47.33 58.02
C PRO A 24 34.11 -47.53 57.11
N PHE A 25 34.04 -48.48 56.19
CA PHE A 25 35.07 -48.64 55.16
C PHE A 25 35.17 -47.37 54.31
N PRO A 26 36.38 -46.92 53.94
CA PRO A 26 36.53 -45.80 53.05
C PRO A 26 35.86 -46.10 51.71
N GLU A 27 35.00 -45.19 51.26
CA GLU A 27 34.43 -45.25 49.92
C GLU A 27 35.55 -45.23 48.88
N PRO A 28 35.39 -45.86 47.71
CA PRO A 28 36.39 -45.80 46.64
C PRO A 28 36.55 -44.37 46.10
N LEU A 29 37.72 -44.04 45.54
CA LEU A 29 37.97 -42.77 44.87
C LEU A 29 37.09 -42.61 43.62
N SER A 30 36.31 -41.53 43.58
CA SER A 30 35.46 -41.21 42.43
C SER A 30 36.26 -40.51 41.32
N ARG A 31 36.12 -41.00 40.07
CA ARG A 31 36.75 -40.40 38.87
C ARG A 31 36.36 -38.93 38.66
N THR A 32 35.14 -38.56 39.03
CA THR A 32 34.60 -37.21 38.89
C THR A 32 35.42 -36.16 39.63
N SER A 33 36.09 -36.55 40.72
CA SER A 33 36.93 -35.65 41.50
C SER A 33 38.18 -35.19 40.76
N PHE A 34 38.57 -35.89 39.69
CA PHE A 34 39.75 -35.59 38.86
C PHE A 34 39.41 -34.81 37.57
N LEU A 35 38.13 -34.52 37.31
CA LEU A 35 37.68 -33.85 36.08
C LEU A 35 37.59 -32.31 36.20
N ALA A 36 37.88 -31.75 37.38
CA ALA A 36 37.82 -30.33 37.59
C ALA A 36 38.94 -29.62 36.79
N PRO A 37 38.65 -28.51 36.07
CA PRO A 37 39.63 -27.81 35.25
C PRO A 37 40.77 -27.19 36.07
N ASP A 38 40.52 -26.85 37.34
CA ASP A 38 41.48 -26.27 38.29
C ASP A 38 41.92 -27.28 39.36
N PHE A 39 42.10 -28.54 38.98
CA PHE A 39 42.46 -29.60 39.93
C PHE A 39 43.81 -29.34 40.63
N ASP A 40 43.79 -29.20 41.96
CA ASP A 40 44.99 -29.13 42.79
C ASP A 40 45.13 -30.41 43.64
N PRO A 41 46.19 -31.21 43.42
CA PRO A 41 46.46 -32.42 44.19
C PRO A 41 46.57 -32.18 45.71
N ALA A 42 47.11 -31.04 46.15
CA ALA A 42 47.30 -30.77 47.57
C ALA A 42 45.97 -30.47 48.29
N VAL A 43 45.11 -29.69 47.64
CA VAL A 43 43.74 -29.42 48.11
C VAL A 43 42.88 -30.69 48.06
N PHE A 44 43.04 -31.50 47.01
CA PHE A 44 42.36 -32.79 46.93
C PHE A 44 42.76 -33.72 48.07
N LEU A 45 44.06 -33.99 48.27
CA LEU A 45 44.53 -34.88 49.33
C LEU A 45 44.16 -34.40 50.74
N SER A 46 44.14 -33.09 50.98
CA SER A 46 43.71 -32.53 52.28
C SER A 46 42.20 -32.67 52.51
N SER A 47 41.38 -32.67 51.46
CA SER A 47 39.93 -32.93 51.56
C SER A 47 39.58 -34.39 51.89
N LEU A 48 40.53 -35.33 51.69
CA LEU A 48 40.36 -36.76 51.96
C LEU A 48 40.67 -37.17 53.42
N THR A 49 41.03 -36.22 54.29
CA THR A 49 41.42 -36.46 55.69
C THR A 49 40.36 -37.16 56.56
N ASN A 50 39.09 -37.11 56.16
CA ASN A 50 37.97 -37.72 56.89
C ASN A 50 37.72 -39.21 56.57
N ARG A 51 38.56 -39.85 55.74
CA ARG A 51 38.32 -41.22 55.23
C ARG A 51 38.88 -42.37 56.08
N HIS A 52 39.48 -42.11 57.25
CA HIS A 52 40.01 -43.17 58.14
C HIS A 52 40.86 -44.26 57.44
N GLN A 53 41.56 -43.89 56.35
CA GLN A 53 42.36 -44.78 55.52
C GLN A 53 43.86 -44.54 55.78
N SER A 54 44.69 -45.58 55.69
CA SER A 54 46.15 -45.38 55.76
C SER A 54 46.70 -44.73 54.49
N LEU A 55 47.79 -43.98 54.60
CA LEU A 55 48.45 -43.38 53.43
C LEU A 55 48.96 -44.44 52.44
N GLU A 56 49.30 -45.63 52.92
CA GLU A 56 49.74 -46.74 52.07
C GLU A 56 48.59 -47.29 51.24
N ASP A 57 47.40 -47.44 51.83
CA ASP A 57 46.20 -47.89 51.13
C ASP A 57 45.74 -46.86 50.10
N LEU A 58 45.76 -45.56 50.44
CA LEU A 58 45.44 -44.48 49.49
C LEU A 58 46.40 -44.48 48.29
N ARG A 59 47.70 -44.71 48.53
CA ARG A 59 48.70 -44.80 47.48
C ARG A 59 48.47 -46.01 46.57
N GLN A 60 48.10 -47.15 47.14
CA GLN A 60 47.79 -48.35 46.37
C GLN A 60 46.50 -48.16 45.56
N GLU A 61 45.49 -47.53 46.13
CA GLU A 61 44.24 -47.19 45.45
C GLU A 61 44.47 -46.27 44.25
N LEU A 62 45.24 -45.19 44.43
CA LEU A 62 45.60 -44.27 43.33
C LEU A 62 46.39 -44.98 42.21
N ARG A 63 47.34 -45.86 42.56
CA ARG A 63 48.08 -46.65 41.56
C ARG A 63 47.17 -47.63 40.81
N SER A 64 46.23 -48.25 41.50
CA SER A 64 45.25 -49.15 40.87
C SER A 64 44.33 -48.39 39.92
N LEU A 65 43.91 -47.18 40.30
CA LEU A 65 43.10 -46.30 39.47
C LEU A 65 43.87 -45.84 38.23
N GLU A 66 45.14 -45.46 38.38
CA GLU A 66 46.03 -45.10 37.27
C GLU A 66 46.19 -46.25 36.27
N GLN A 67 46.46 -47.46 36.75
CA GLN A 67 46.60 -48.64 35.88
C GLN A 67 45.31 -48.97 35.14
N LEU A 68 44.17 -48.86 35.83
CA LEU A 68 42.86 -49.09 35.24
C LEU A 68 42.58 -48.04 34.16
N LEU A 69 42.80 -46.75 34.44
CA LEU A 69 42.60 -45.67 33.48
C LEU A 69 43.53 -45.80 32.26
N ASN A 70 44.79 -46.20 32.46
CA ASN A 70 45.71 -46.44 31.34
C ASN A 70 45.24 -47.58 30.43
N ARG A 71 44.72 -48.68 31.02
CA ARG A 71 44.14 -49.77 30.23
C ARG A 71 42.90 -49.30 29.47
N GLU A 72 42.00 -48.59 30.15
CA GLU A 72 40.78 -48.08 29.52
C GLU A 72 41.06 -47.05 28.43
N LEU A 73 42.10 -46.22 28.58
CA LEU A 73 42.54 -45.31 27.52
C LEU A 73 43.02 -46.09 26.30
N LEU A 74 43.83 -47.13 26.49
CA LEU A 74 44.28 -47.97 25.39
C LEU A 74 43.11 -48.70 24.73
N ASP A 75 42.18 -49.23 25.52
CA ASP A 75 40.98 -49.89 25.01
C ASP A 75 40.11 -48.89 24.23
N LEU A 76 39.87 -47.68 24.75
CA LEU A 76 39.11 -46.62 24.07
C LEU A 76 39.78 -46.17 22.77
N VAL A 77 41.11 -46.02 22.77
CA VAL A 77 41.87 -45.65 21.58
C VAL A 77 41.81 -46.77 20.55
N ASN A 78 41.92 -48.02 20.97
CA ASN A 78 41.86 -49.17 20.06
C ASN A 78 40.44 -49.39 19.51
N GLU A 79 39.40 -49.23 20.34
CA GLU A 79 37.99 -49.32 19.94
C GLU A 79 37.62 -48.22 18.94
N ASN A 80 38.07 -46.99 19.19
CA ASN A 80 37.72 -45.83 18.36
C ASN A 80 38.81 -45.45 17.34
N TYR A 81 39.81 -46.30 17.12
CA TYR A 81 40.95 -45.99 16.24
C TYR A 81 40.49 -45.64 14.81
N GLN A 82 39.50 -46.38 14.29
CA GLN A 82 38.91 -46.15 12.98
C GLN A 82 38.19 -44.80 12.91
N ASP A 83 37.53 -44.40 13.99
CA ASP A 83 36.83 -43.12 14.07
C ASP A 83 37.81 -41.95 14.10
N PHE A 84 38.93 -42.06 14.83
CA PHE A 84 39.97 -41.03 14.81
C PHE A 84 40.66 -40.89 13.44
N LEU A 85 40.91 -42.00 12.74
CA LEU A 85 41.44 -41.96 11.38
C LEU A 85 40.43 -41.37 10.39
N SER A 86 39.16 -41.75 10.50
CA SER A 86 38.10 -41.19 9.65
C SER A 86 37.89 -39.69 9.91
N LEU A 87 37.96 -39.24 11.16
CA LEU A 87 37.88 -37.82 11.52
C LEU A 87 39.09 -37.04 11.01
N GLY A 88 40.30 -37.57 11.16
CA GLY A 88 41.52 -36.96 10.64
C GLY A 88 41.51 -36.85 9.11
N THR A 89 40.99 -37.85 8.40
CA THR A 89 40.83 -37.80 6.94
C THR A 89 39.69 -36.88 6.50
N ALA A 90 38.60 -36.78 7.25
CA ALA A 90 37.49 -35.87 6.96
C ALA A 90 37.84 -34.39 7.22
N LEU A 91 38.61 -34.11 8.27
CA LEU A 91 39.15 -32.78 8.56
C LEU A 91 40.18 -32.35 7.50
N ARG A 92 40.97 -33.29 6.99
CA ARG A 92 41.94 -33.04 5.93
C ARG A 92 41.22 -32.73 4.61
N GLY A 93 41.21 -31.45 4.22
CA GLY A 93 40.48 -30.96 3.04
C GLY A 93 39.07 -30.43 3.36
N GLY A 94 38.64 -30.46 4.62
CA GLY A 94 37.43 -29.76 5.06
C GLY A 94 37.56 -28.24 4.93
N GLU A 95 38.76 -27.71 5.21
CA GLU A 95 39.07 -26.27 5.08
C GLU A 95 38.90 -25.77 3.63
N GLU A 96 39.37 -26.53 2.64
CA GLU A 96 39.20 -26.18 1.21
C GLU A 96 37.74 -26.16 0.79
N LYS A 97 36.92 -27.11 1.27
CA LYS A 97 35.47 -27.12 1.01
C LYS A 97 34.77 -25.93 1.65
N ILE A 98 35.15 -25.57 2.87
CA ILE A 98 34.61 -24.41 3.58
C ILE A 98 35.00 -23.12 2.84
N GLU A 99 36.25 -23.01 2.39
CA GLU A 99 36.72 -21.87 1.62
C GLU A 99 35.99 -21.77 0.28
N GLY A 100 35.78 -22.89 -0.43
CA GLY A 100 34.99 -22.93 -1.65
C GLY A 100 33.55 -22.45 -1.46
N VAL A 101 32.88 -22.90 -0.39
CA VAL A 101 31.53 -22.43 -0.02
C VAL A 101 31.55 -20.94 0.33
N LYS A 102 32.55 -20.46 1.08
CA LYS A 102 32.69 -19.05 1.45
C LYS A 102 32.84 -18.17 0.20
N VAL A 103 33.67 -18.58 -0.77
CA VAL A 103 33.83 -17.86 -2.04
C VAL A 103 32.53 -17.87 -2.84
N GLY A 104 31.84 -19.02 -2.92
CA GLY A 104 30.54 -19.12 -3.61
C GLY A 104 29.44 -18.25 -2.97
N LEU A 105 29.43 -18.13 -1.64
CA LEU A 105 28.52 -17.24 -0.93
C LEU A 105 28.82 -15.76 -1.20
N LEU A 106 30.11 -15.39 -1.25
CA LEU A 106 30.51 -14.02 -1.57
C LEU A 106 30.16 -13.64 -3.01
N SER A 107 30.33 -14.56 -3.97
CA SER A 107 29.92 -14.31 -5.36
C SER A 107 28.39 -14.18 -5.45
N PHE A 108 27.65 -15.06 -4.78
CA PHE A 108 26.19 -14.98 -4.75
C PHE A 108 25.69 -13.67 -4.12
N GLN A 109 26.31 -13.23 -3.02
CA GLN A 109 26.00 -11.94 -2.40
C GLN A 109 26.22 -10.78 -3.38
N ARG A 110 27.32 -10.80 -4.15
CA ARG A 110 27.60 -9.79 -5.17
C ARG A 110 26.57 -9.82 -6.30
N ASP A 111 26.19 -11.00 -6.77
CA ASP A 111 25.21 -11.16 -7.83
C ASP A 111 23.83 -10.64 -7.41
N VAL A 112 23.40 -10.97 -6.18
CA VAL A 112 22.14 -10.47 -5.60
C VAL A 112 22.17 -8.95 -5.48
N GLN A 113 23.28 -8.36 -5.02
CA GLN A 113 23.42 -6.91 -4.96
C GLN A 113 23.34 -6.28 -6.35
N SER A 114 24.01 -6.85 -7.35
CA SER A 114 23.93 -6.36 -8.74
C SER A 114 22.50 -6.43 -9.30
N ILE A 115 21.76 -7.50 -9.01
CA ILE A 115 20.36 -7.62 -9.42
C ILE A 115 19.51 -6.56 -8.72
N ARG A 116 19.71 -6.36 -7.40
CA ARG A 116 19.01 -5.32 -6.64
C ARG A 116 19.25 -3.94 -7.25
N ASP A 117 20.50 -3.58 -7.54
CA ASP A 117 20.85 -2.28 -8.13
C ASP A 117 20.19 -2.09 -9.50
N LYS A 118 20.14 -3.14 -10.33
CA LYS A 118 19.44 -3.11 -11.63
C LYS A 118 17.93 -2.93 -11.48
N VAL A 119 17.32 -3.60 -10.51
CA VAL A 119 15.89 -3.48 -10.22
C VAL A 119 15.57 -2.07 -9.72
N GLU A 120 16.41 -1.52 -8.85
CA GLU A 120 16.24 -0.17 -8.32
C GLU A 120 16.39 0.90 -9.42
N ALA A 121 17.38 0.77 -10.30
CA ALA A 121 17.52 1.64 -11.46
C ALA A 121 16.29 1.60 -12.39
N ARG A 122 15.79 0.39 -12.71
CA ARG A 122 14.56 0.24 -13.51
C ARG A 122 13.33 0.81 -12.80
N ARG A 123 13.24 0.68 -11.48
CA ARG A 123 12.14 1.26 -10.70
C ARG A 123 12.13 2.78 -10.84
N GLN A 124 13.28 3.42 -10.70
CA GLN A 124 13.41 4.88 -10.84
C GLN A 124 13.08 5.35 -12.27
N GLU A 125 13.55 4.62 -13.29
CA GLU A 125 13.22 4.90 -14.68
C GLU A 125 11.71 4.82 -14.95
N VAL A 126 11.07 3.73 -14.50
CA VAL A 126 9.61 3.55 -14.64
C VAL A 126 8.84 4.62 -13.89
N GLU A 127 9.28 4.99 -12.69
CA GLU A 127 8.67 6.06 -11.90
C GLU A 127 8.76 7.41 -12.64
N GLY A 128 9.91 7.71 -13.25
CA GLY A 128 10.09 8.87 -14.12
C GLY A 128 9.15 8.88 -15.31
N LEU A 129 9.09 7.77 -16.06
CA LEU A 129 8.21 7.61 -17.22
C LEU A 129 6.73 7.70 -16.86
N LEU A 130 6.31 7.18 -15.70
CA LEU A 130 4.93 7.27 -15.23
C LEU A 130 4.55 8.71 -14.87
N ASN A 131 5.46 9.46 -14.25
CA ASN A 131 5.25 10.87 -13.96
C ASN A 131 5.17 11.70 -15.24
N GLU A 132 6.04 11.44 -16.22
CA GLU A 132 5.97 12.07 -17.53
C GLU A 132 4.66 11.73 -18.24
N LYS A 133 4.25 10.46 -18.26
CA LYS A 133 2.97 10.02 -18.82
C LYS A 133 1.79 10.72 -18.16
N ARG A 134 1.81 10.88 -16.83
CA ARG A 134 0.76 11.61 -16.10
C ARG A 134 0.70 13.08 -16.54
N ARG A 135 1.86 13.75 -16.63
CA ARG A 135 1.96 15.14 -17.10
C ARG A 135 1.45 15.31 -18.54
N LEU A 136 1.86 14.43 -19.45
CA LEU A 136 1.41 14.44 -20.83
C LEU A 136 -0.09 14.18 -20.94
N ARG A 137 -0.63 13.27 -20.12
CA ARG A 137 -2.07 13.01 -20.06
C ARG A 137 -2.84 14.24 -19.60
N THR A 138 -2.41 14.90 -18.52
CA THR A 138 -3.06 16.14 -18.08
C THR A 138 -3.01 17.24 -19.14
N GLN A 139 -1.88 17.38 -19.85
CA GLN A 139 -1.75 18.34 -20.94
C GLN A 139 -2.66 18.00 -22.14
N ALA A 140 -2.76 16.71 -22.48
CA ALA A 140 -3.65 16.23 -23.52
C ALA A 140 -5.13 16.41 -23.16
N ASP A 141 -5.50 16.15 -21.90
CA ASP A 141 -6.86 16.35 -21.41
C ASP A 141 -7.23 17.85 -21.42
N THR A 142 -6.32 18.74 -20.98
CA THR A 142 -6.53 20.19 -21.14
C THR A 142 -6.62 20.61 -22.61
N GLY A 143 -5.82 20.00 -23.50
CA GLY A 143 -5.88 20.28 -24.93
C GLY A 143 -7.20 19.86 -25.57
N LYS A 144 -7.74 18.70 -25.17
CA LYS A 144 -9.07 18.23 -25.58
C LYS A 144 -10.15 19.18 -25.08
N ASP A 145 -10.10 19.56 -23.80
CA ASP A 145 -11.06 20.51 -23.23
C ASP A 145 -11.06 21.86 -23.97
N LEU A 146 -9.87 22.34 -24.38
CA LEU A 146 -9.74 23.57 -25.17
C LEU A 146 -10.30 23.43 -26.59
N LEU A 147 -10.10 22.28 -27.25
CA LEU A 147 -10.64 22.01 -28.58
C LEU A 147 -12.15 21.86 -28.53
N ASP A 148 -12.65 21.06 -27.60
CA ASP A 148 -14.06 20.92 -27.25
C ASP A 148 -14.72 22.28 -27.01
N TYR A 149 -14.05 23.17 -26.27
CA TYR A 149 -14.53 24.53 -26.03
C TYR A 149 -14.62 25.33 -27.33
N ALA A 150 -13.59 25.28 -28.17
CA ALA A 150 -13.54 26.00 -29.44
C ALA A 150 -14.67 25.55 -30.41
N ASP A 151 -14.84 24.24 -30.58
CA ASP A 151 -15.85 23.65 -31.45
C ASP A 151 -17.26 24.03 -30.99
N ARG A 152 -17.50 24.05 -29.66
CA ARG A 152 -18.80 24.44 -29.08
C ARG A 152 -19.08 25.94 -29.22
N VAL A 153 -18.07 26.81 -29.11
CA VAL A 153 -18.24 28.24 -29.42
C VAL A 153 -18.64 28.41 -30.89
N GLU A 154 -17.94 27.74 -31.81
CA GLU A 154 -18.21 27.81 -33.24
C GLU A 154 -19.61 27.26 -33.59
N GLU A 155 -19.99 26.13 -33.02
CA GLU A 155 -21.30 25.54 -33.21
C GLU A 155 -22.41 26.47 -32.70
N LEU A 156 -22.25 27.07 -31.52
CA LEU A 156 -23.19 28.04 -30.98
C LEU A 156 -23.28 29.28 -31.86
N GLU A 157 -22.15 29.85 -32.26
CA GLU A 157 -22.12 30.99 -33.19
C GLU A 157 -22.84 30.66 -34.50
N HIS A 158 -22.59 29.50 -35.10
CA HIS A 158 -23.24 29.09 -36.34
C HIS A 158 -24.75 28.91 -36.16
N ARG A 159 -25.21 28.23 -35.10
CA ARG A 159 -26.64 28.01 -34.82
C ARG A 159 -27.38 29.30 -34.47
N LEU A 160 -26.73 30.25 -33.79
CA LEU A 160 -27.25 31.57 -33.47
C LEU A 160 -27.27 32.49 -34.71
N ILE A 161 -26.24 32.45 -35.55
CA ILE A 161 -26.21 33.20 -36.83
C ILE A 161 -27.24 32.64 -37.81
N ILE A 162 -27.48 31.33 -37.84
CA ILE A 162 -28.60 30.75 -38.60
C ILE A 162 -29.93 31.25 -38.06
N ALA A 163 -30.11 31.41 -36.74
CA ALA A 163 -31.32 32.04 -36.21
C ALA A 163 -31.47 33.47 -36.76
N ASP A 164 -30.41 34.27 -36.73
CA ASP A 164 -30.39 35.66 -37.20
C ASP A 164 -30.71 35.76 -38.72
N LYS A 165 -30.14 34.85 -39.53
CA LYS A 165 -30.38 34.77 -40.99
C LYS A 165 -31.70 34.12 -41.38
N SER A 166 -32.22 33.18 -40.60
CA SER A 166 -33.55 32.56 -40.82
C SER A 166 -34.68 33.58 -40.70
N THR A 167 -34.43 34.71 -40.04
CA THR A 167 -35.31 35.88 -40.02
C THR A 167 -35.32 36.66 -41.35
N SER A 168 -34.36 36.42 -42.26
CA SER A 168 -34.11 37.28 -43.42
C SER A 168 -34.26 36.61 -44.80
N LEU A 169 -34.56 35.32 -44.91
CA LEU A 169 -34.72 34.67 -46.22
C LEU A 169 -35.93 33.73 -46.23
N LYS A 170 -36.98 34.17 -46.95
CA LYS A 170 -38.09 33.32 -47.40
C LYS A 170 -37.60 32.36 -48.50
N ASP A 171 -38.19 31.16 -48.48
CA ASP A 171 -38.20 30.07 -49.49
C ASP A 171 -36.89 29.30 -49.74
N VAL A 172 -36.82 28.07 -49.19
CA VAL A 172 -36.55 26.77 -49.88
C VAL A 172 -37.01 25.62 -48.93
N PRO A 173 -37.59 24.50 -49.41
CA PRO A 173 -38.06 23.40 -48.55
C PRO A 173 -36.87 22.67 -47.92
N ALA A 174 -36.92 22.45 -46.61
CA ALA A 174 -35.91 21.72 -45.87
C ALA A 174 -36.07 20.21 -46.10
N ASP A 175 -35.08 19.59 -46.74
CA ASP A 175 -34.85 18.16 -46.64
C ASP A 175 -34.46 17.81 -45.19
N ASP A 176 -35.10 16.74 -44.73
CA ASP A 176 -35.02 16.10 -43.43
C ASP A 176 -33.64 15.44 -43.21
N GLU A 177 -32.76 16.09 -42.45
CA GLU A 177 -31.58 15.44 -41.88
C GLU A 177 -31.87 15.17 -40.39
N SER A 178 -32.44 13.99 -40.18
CA SER A 178 -32.59 13.32 -38.89
C SER A 178 -31.21 13.06 -38.26
N ASP A 179 -30.71 14.02 -37.49
CA ASP A 179 -29.51 13.85 -36.66
C ASP A 179 -29.91 13.16 -35.34
N SER A 180 -29.94 11.83 -35.40
CA SER A 180 -30.23 10.94 -34.27
C SER A 180 -28.97 10.79 -33.41
N GLU A 181 -28.70 11.80 -32.60
CA GLU A 181 -27.68 11.75 -31.54
C GLU A 181 -28.31 11.13 -30.29
N SER A 182 -27.79 9.98 -29.88
CA SER A 182 -28.33 9.12 -28.82
C SER A 182 -28.50 9.83 -27.47
N ASP A 183 -29.76 9.97 -27.04
CA ASP A 183 -30.16 10.35 -25.69
C ASP A 183 -29.80 9.26 -24.66
N LEU A 184 -28.73 9.47 -23.87
CA LEU A 184 -28.43 8.62 -22.71
C LEU A 184 -29.04 9.13 -21.39
N TYR A 185 -29.84 10.20 -21.39
CA TYR A 185 -30.56 10.66 -20.20
C TYR A 185 -31.93 11.24 -20.53
N GLY A 186 -32.81 10.43 -21.14
CA GLY A 186 -34.21 10.79 -21.37
C GLY A 186 -35.11 10.31 -20.23
N SER A 187 -35.45 11.18 -19.29
CA SER A 187 -36.70 11.03 -18.53
C SER A 187 -37.83 11.47 -19.43
N GLY A 188 -38.57 10.50 -19.97
CA GLY A 188 -39.69 10.74 -20.88
C GLY A 188 -40.76 11.63 -20.24
N SER A 189 -41.05 12.73 -20.92
CA SER A 189 -42.34 13.40 -20.89
C SER A 189 -42.62 13.85 -22.32
N ASP A 190 -43.23 12.95 -23.08
CA ASP A 190 -43.88 13.24 -24.35
C ASP A 190 -45.09 14.12 -24.04
N ASP A 191 -44.99 15.41 -24.36
CA ASP A 191 -46.16 16.26 -24.53
C ASP A 191 -45.98 17.01 -25.85
N SER A 192 -46.59 16.40 -26.86
CA SER A 192 -46.68 16.86 -28.23
C SER A 192 -47.85 17.83 -28.33
N ASP A 193 -47.55 19.13 -28.21
CA ASP A 193 -48.54 20.21 -28.33
C ASP A 193 -48.00 21.27 -29.31
N GLU A 194 -47.82 20.87 -30.57
CA GLU A 194 -47.63 21.77 -31.70
C GLU A 194 -48.97 22.40 -32.08
N GLU A 195 -49.34 23.50 -31.42
CA GLU A 195 -50.35 24.40 -31.96
C GLU A 195 -49.69 25.47 -32.84
N GLU A 196 -49.90 25.34 -34.15
CA GLU A 196 -49.71 26.39 -35.14
C GLU A 196 -50.53 27.64 -34.76
N LEU A 197 -49.89 28.60 -34.10
CA LEU A 197 -50.42 29.95 -34.01
C LEU A 197 -49.90 30.77 -35.20
N GLN A 198 -50.83 31.02 -36.11
CA GLN A 198 -50.68 31.83 -37.31
C GLN A 198 -50.59 33.32 -36.92
N ASP A 199 -49.39 33.83 -36.63
CA ASP A 199 -49.07 35.25 -36.79
C ASP A 199 -47.55 35.53 -36.96
N GLY A 200 -47.19 36.06 -38.13
CA GLY A 200 -46.15 37.08 -38.35
C GLY A 200 -44.67 36.88 -38.03
N ALA A 201 -44.25 36.01 -37.11
CA ALA A 201 -42.83 35.79 -36.80
C ALA A 201 -42.65 34.36 -36.29
N ALA A 202 -41.76 33.59 -36.91
CA ALA A 202 -41.45 32.24 -36.44
C ALA A 202 -41.08 32.32 -34.94
N PRO A 203 -41.88 31.74 -34.02
CA PRO A 203 -41.60 31.86 -32.59
C PRO A 203 -40.26 31.19 -32.32
N VAL A 204 -39.43 31.82 -31.49
CA VAL A 204 -38.21 31.17 -30.99
C VAL A 204 -38.70 29.94 -30.23
N SER A 205 -38.50 28.75 -30.81
CA SER A 205 -39.03 27.54 -30.19
C SER A 205 -38.36 27.35 -28.83
N LEU A 206 -39.18 27.25 -27.78
CA LEU A 206 -38.70 27.20 -26.40
C LEU A 206 -37.70 26.05 -26.19
N LYS A 207 -37.91 24.91 -26.88
CA LYS A 207 -36.99 23.77 -26.92
C LYS A 207 -35.64 24.11 -27.57
N ARG A 208 -35.60 24.92 -28.63
CA ARG A 208 -34.33 25.35 -29.26
C ARG A 208 -33.57 26.30 -28.35
N LEU A 209 -34.28 27.22 -27.70
CA LEU A 209 -33.71 28.16 -26.74
C LEU A 209 -33.12 27.44 -25.53
N GLU A 210 -33.84 26.47 -24.98
CA GLU A 210 -33.36 25.58 -23.92
C GLU A 210 -32.06 24.87 -24.31
N ARG A 211 -31.99 24.29 -25.51
CA ARG A 211 -30.76 23.66 -26.02
C ARG A 211 -29.59 24.65 -26.13
N HIS A 212 -29.83 25.89 -26.59
CA HIS A 212 -28.77 26.91 -26.66
C HIS A 212 -28.27 27.31 -25.27
N VAL A 213 -29.18 27.47 -24.32
CA VAL A 213 -28.86 27.80 -22.92
C VAL A 213 -28.06 26.67 -22.27
N GLN A 214 -28.51 25.42 -22.39
CA GLN A 214 -27.78 24.26 -21.86
C GLN A 214 -26.37 24.15 -22.44
N LYS A 215 -26.20 24.37 -23.74
CA LYS A 215 -24.89 24.40 -24.40
C LYS A 215 -24.00 25.54 -23.88
N TYR A 216 -24.56 26.71 -23.62
CA TYR A 216 -23.83 27.84 -23.02
C TYR A 216 -23.40 27.55 -21.57
N VAL A 217 -24.28 26.95 -20.77
CA VAL A 217 -23.94 26.52 -19.39
C VAL A 217 -22.82 25.49 -19.42
N PHE A 218 -22.90 24.51 -20.31
CA PHE A 218 -21.82 23.53 -20.48
C PHE A 218 -20.50 24.17 -20.91
N LEU A 219 -20.55 25.18 -21.78
CA LEU A 219 -19.39 25.99 -22.15
C LEU A 219 -18.76 26.67 -20.94
N SER A 220 -19.57 27.24 -20.04
CA SER A 220 -19.08 27.86 -18.80
C SER A 220 -18.43 26.83 -17.86
N ALA A 221 -18.99 25.62 -17.75
CA ALA A 221 -18.42 24.55 -16.94
C ALA A 221 -17.04 24.06 -17.45
N ILE A 222 -16.85 24.04 -18.78
CA ILE A 222 -15.54 23.72 -19.36
C ILE A 222 -14.53 24.84 -19.09
N ALA A 223 -14.96 26.10 -19.17
CA ALA A 223 -14.11 27.25 -18.83
C ALA A 223 -13.65 27.21 -17.36
N GLU A 224 -14.55 26.85 -16.44
CA GLU A 224 -14.21 26.65 -15.01
C GLU A 224 -13.20 25.51 -14.82
N ARG A 225 -13.37 24.38 -15.51
CA ARG A 225 -12.47 23.22 -15.41
C ARG A 225 -11.06 23.51 -15.91
N VAL A 226 -10.92 24.26 -17.00
CA VAL A 226 -9.62 24.64 -17.57
C VAL A 226 -8.98 25.80 -16.80
N GLY A 227 -9.80 26.63 -16.16
CA GLY A 227 -9.40 27.82 -15.43
C GLY A 227 -9.50 29.08 -16.29
N GLU A 228 -10.26 30.07 -15.81
CA GLU A 228 -10.64 31.30 -16.53
C GLU A 228 -9.44 32.13 -17.03
N ASN A 229 -8.26 31.97 -16.41
CA ASN A 229 -7.04 32.71 -16.76
C ASN A 229 -6.22 32.09 -17.91
N HIS A 230 -6.69 30.99 -18.52
CA HIS A 230 -5.96 30.38 -19.63
C HIS A 230 -5.92 31.33 -20.86
N PRO A 231 -4.74 31.60 -21.46
CA PRO A 231 -4.60 32.60 -22.54
C PRO A 231 -5.56 32.39 -23.73
N PHE A 232 -5.87 31.13 -24.06
CA PHE A 232 -6.83 30.81 -25.12
C PHE A 232 -8.26 31.25 -24.76
N LEU A 233 -8.71 31.06 -23.51
CA LEU A 233 -10.06 31.44 -23.10
C LEU A 233 -10.23 32.96 -23.14
N ILE A 234 -9.19 33.71 -22.74
CA ILE A 234 -9.16 35.17 -22.85
C ILE A 234 -9.31 35.61 -24.31
N ALA A 235 -8.62 34.93 -25.25
CA ALA A 235 -8.75 35.23 -26.68
C ALA A 235 -10.14 34.89 -27.24
N GLN A 236 -10.83 33.89 -26.70
CA GLN A 236 -12.19 33.51 -27.09
C GLN A 236 -13.29 34.32 -26.39
N GLN A 237 -12.98 35.04 -25.32
CA GLN A 237 -13.92 35.87 -24.55
C GLN A 237 -14.78 36.82 -25.41
N PRO A 238 -14.27 37.55 -26.43
CA PRO A 238 -15.12 38.42 -27.26
C PRO A 238 -16.15 37.65 -28.09
N ARG A 239 -15.84 36.41 -28.52
CA ARG A 239 -16.78 35.53 -29.23
C ARG A 239 -17.88 35.03 -28.31
N VAL A 240 -17.49 34.58 -27.12
CA VAL A 240 -18.41 34.11 -26.08
C VAL A 240 -19.32 35.23 -25.59
N ALA A 241 -18.82 36.46 -25.48
CA ALA A 241 -19.62 37.63 -25.14
C ALA A 241 -20.70 37.93 -26.20
N LYS A 242 -20.39 37.74 -27.50
CA LYS A 242 -21.38 37.85 -28.57
C LYS A 242 -22.46 36.78 -28.44
N VAL A 243 -22.06 35.51 -28.29
CA VAL A 243 -22.98 34.38 -28.07
C VAL A 243 -23.90 34.63 -26.87
N ARG A 244 -23.33 35.11 -25.76
CA ARG A 244 -24.09 35.50 -24.56
C ARG A 244 -25.12 36.59 -24.89
N SER A 245 -24.70 37.67 -25.55
CA SER A 245 -25.59 38.78 -25.89
C SER A 245 -26.73 38.37 -26.83
N THR A 246 -26.48 37.47 -27.78
CA THR A 246 -27.52 36.97 -28.71
C THR A 246 -28.50 36.05 -28.00
N VAL A 247 -28.03 35.14 -27.13
CA VAL A 247 -28.92 34.28 -26.34
C VAL A 247 -29.80 35.11 -25.41
N LEU A 248 -29.27 36.18 -24.82
CA LEU A 248 -30.08 37.10 -23.99
C LEU A 248 -31.10 37.89 -24.79
N LEU A 249 -30.79 38.24 -26.04
CA LEU A 249 -31.74 38.87 -26.94
C LEU A 249 -32.86 37.89 -27.29
N ASP A 250 -32.53 36.64 -27.63
CA ASP A 250 -33.51 35.59 -27.92
C ASP A 250 -34.39 35.26 -26.69
N LEU A 251 -33.80 35.24 -25.50
CA LEU A 251 -34.55 35.09 -24.24
C LEU A 251 -35.48 36.27 -23.98
N LYS A 252 -35.04 37.50 -24.30
CA LYS A 252 -35.88 38.70 -24.17
C LYS A 252 -37.05 38.67 -25.16
N THR A 253 -36.82 38.33 -26.42
CA THR A 253 -37.88 38.23 -27.43
C THR A 253 -38.85 37.08 -27.09
N ALA A 254 -38.35 35.96 -26.59
CA ALA A 254 -39.18 34.86 -26.10
C ALA A 254 -40.02 35.27 -24.88
N LEU A 255 -39.49 36.10 -23.97
CA LEU A 255 -40.23 36.64 -22.83
C LEU A 255 -41.33 37.62 -23.27
N GLU A 256 -41.03 38.49 -24.23
CA GLU A 256 -42.01 39.39 -24.85
C GLU A 256 -43.14 38.59 -25.52
N GLN A 257 -42.80 37.57 -26.31
CA GLN A 257 -43.79 36.66 -26.93
C GLN A 257 -44.61 35.90 -25.88
N ALA A 258 -43.97 35.38 -24.83
CA ALA A 258 -44.64 34.69 -23.74
C ALA A 258 -45.62 35.61 -22.98
N SER A 259 -45.31 36.90 -22.85
CA SER A 259 -46.21 37.87 -22.22
C SER A 259 -47.50 38.13 -23.03
N HIS A 260 -47.47 37.95 -24.35
CA HIS A 260 -48.64 38.10 -25.22
C HIS A 260 -49.43 36.79 -25.42
N ALA A 261 -48.99 35.68 -24.82
CA ALA A 261 -49.48 34.33 -25.11
C ALA A 261 -50.79 33.89 -24.41
N GLY A 262 -51.68 34.83 -24.06
CA GLY A 262 -53.03 34.52 -23.55
C GLY A 262 -53.05 33.49 -22.40
N ASP A 263 -53.76 32.37 -22.60
CA ASP A 263 -54.02 31.34 -21.59
C ASP A 263 -52.79 30.51 -21.19
N LYS A 264 -51.75 30.42 -22.05
CA LYS A 264 -50.49 29.70 -21.76
C LYS A 264 -49.36 30.66 -21.30
N ARG A 265 -49.69 31.93 -20.98
CA ARG A 265 -48.74 32.98 -20.57
C ARG A 265 -47.92 32.60 -19.34
N ASP A 266 -48.57 32.15 -18.27
CA ASP A 266 -47.88 31.89 -17.00
C ASP A 266 -46.90 30.72 -17.13
N ALA A 267 -47.29 29.64 -17.82
CA ALA A 267 -46.40 28.49 -18.06
C ALA A 267 -45.18 28.86 -18.93
N ARG A 268 -45.39 29.61 -20.03
CA ARG A 268 -44.30 30.02 -20.93
C ARG A 268 -43.37 31.03 -20.28
N THR A 269 -43.89 32.00 -19.52
CA THR A 269 -43.06 32.97 -18.81
C THR A 269 -42.22 32.30 -17.72
N MET A 270 -42.77 31.36 -16.95
CA MET A 270 -42.00 30.60 -15.96
C MET A 270 -40.91 29.74 -16.59
N ALA A 271 -41.18 29.12 -17.73
CA ALA A 271 -40.16 28.36 -18.46
C ALA A 271 -39.01 29.25 -18.95
N VAL A 272 -39.31 30.43 -19.51
CA VAL A 272 -38.26 31.39 -19.93
C VAL A 272 -37.48 31.92 -18.73
N LEU A 273 -38.13 32.17 -17.59
CA LEU A 273 -37.44 32.57 -16.36
C LEU A 273 -36.51 31.47 -15.82
N HIS A 274 -36.90 30.20 -15.90
CA HIS A 274 -36.02 29.10 -15.56
C HIS A 274 -34.78 29.04 -16.47
N LEU A 275 -34.93 29.36 -17.76
CA LEU A 275 -33.77 29.47 -18.67
C LEU A 275 -32.80 30.59 -18.27
N TYR A 276 -33.32 31.73 -17.80
CA TYR A 276 -32.48 32.82 -17.26
C TYR A 276 -31.74 32.41 -15.98
N ASP A 277 -32.40 31.68 -15.08
CA ASP A 277 -31.82 31.15 -13.84
C ASP A 277 -30.70 30.14 -14.14
N MET A 278 -30.90 29.24 -15.11
CA MET A 278 -29.84 28.33 -15.56
C MET A 278 -28.60 29.04 -16.10
N MET A 279 -28.75 30.22 -16.71
CA MET A 279 -27.61 31.05 -17.15
C MET A 279 -26.97 31.87 -16.02
N GLY A 280 -27.58 31.92 -14.83
CA GLY A 280 -27.17 32.80 -13.73
C GLY A 280 -27.43 34.29 -14.02
N GLU A 281 -28.43 34.61 -14.84
CA GLU A 281 -28.73 35.96 -15.33
C GLU A 281 -30.04 36.55 -14.79
N ASP A 282 -30.34 36.28 -13.53
CA ASP A 282 -31.59 36.72 -12.86
C ASP A 282 -31.81 38.24 -12.92
N MET A 283 -30.73 39.01 -12.84
CA MET A 283 -30.79 40.47 -12.90
C MET A 283 -31.28 40.98 -14.27
N SER A 284 -30.90 40.28 -15.34
CA SER A 284 -31.34 40.57 -16.71
C SER A 284 -32.82 40.23 -16.88
N ALA A 285 -33.25 39.09 -16.34
CA ALA A 285 -34.65 38.67 -16.31
C ALA A 285 -35.56 39.65 -15.55
N VAL A 286 -35.11 40.15 -14.39
CA VAL A 286 -35.86 41.14 -13.61
C VAL A 286 -35.95 42.48 -14.35
N ALA A 287 -34.89 42.88 -15.07
CA ALA A 287 -34.89 44.12 -15.85
C ALA A 287 -35.86 44.03 -17.03
N THR A 288 -35.90 42.91 -17.76
CA THR A 288 -36.84 42.71 -18.87
C THR A 288 -38.28 42.64 -18.39
N LEU A 289 -38.57 41.94 -17.28
CA LEU A 289 -39.90 41.92 -16.67
C LEU A 289 -40.39 43.31 -16.19
N LYS A 290 -39.50 44.13 -15.63
CA LYS A 290 -39.83 45.52 -15.23
C LYS A 290 -40.17 46.39 -16.44
N ASN A 291 -39.46 46.21 -17.55
CA ASN A 291 -39.73 46.95 -18.78
C ASN A 291 -41.05 46.49 -19.46
N LEU A 292 -41.48 45.25 -19.22
CA LEU A 292 -42.75 44.70 -19.73
C LEU A 292 -43.96 45.05 -18.85
N LYS A 293 -43.74 45.35 -17.56
CA LYS A 293 -44.77 45.92 -16.68
C LYS A 293 -44.87 47.44 -16.90
N ILE A 294 -45.60 47.85 -17.93
CA ILE A 294 -46.34 49.13 -17.93
C ILE A 294 -47.72 48.87 -17.36
#